data_AF-A0A952U5W0-F1
#
_entry.id   AF-A0A952U5W0-F1
#
_cell.length_a   1.000
_cell.length_b   1.000
_cell.length_c   1.000
_cell.angle_alpha   90.00
_cell.angle_beta   90.00
_cell.angle_gamma   90.00
#
_symmetry.space_group_name_H-M   'P 1'
#
loop_
_entity.id
_entity.type
_entity.pdbx_description
1 polymer ?
#
loop_
_entity_poly.entity_id
_entity_poly.type
_entity_poly.pdbx_seq_one_letter_code
_entity_poly.pdbx_strand_id
1 'polypeptide(L)'
;MTNQPPHSSIPTTWPTLIAAERDISARAVSGLTEEIEEFAALETSWDLASRFGGPALILSKGVILHGAAFCRPLLEPLLPSFARAVQAMESELATDTSTPTYLIIFANVAHCCGFALPSNVASLEQRWLPALVSLRTRLDEFKRQSLALAAVATGMPDLVPTLIGGGVLLKTLRAGEVFEFNAQGFIRYLATAVNRGTVAPADIEPAWLSFVNAFPHKLAAGTLGWHDLLLAGRTVLGTIQGQPIESVGDAVHTLVSTLDTP
;
A
#
# COMPACT_ATOMS: atom_id res chain seq x y z
N MET A 1 -40.08 19.22 -13.64
CA MET A 1 -39.53 17.86 -13.72
C MET A 1 -38.01 18.00 -13.82
N THR A 2 -37.33 17.92 -12.69
CA THR A 2 -35.87 17.99 -12.61
C THR A 2 -35.31 16.61 -12.92
N ASN A 3 -34.67 16.46 -14.07
CA ASN A 3 -33.89 15.28 -14.43
C ASN A 3 -32.68 15.21 -13.49
N GLN A 4 -32.82 14.46 -12.41
CA GLN A 4 -31.70 14.08 -11.57
C GLN A 4 -30.84 13.11 -12.40
N PRO A 5 -29.55 13.41 -12.65
CA PRO A 5 -28.69 12.47 -13.36
C PRO A 5 -28.68 11.13 -12.61
N PRO A 6 -28.67 10.00 -13.32
CA PRO A 6 -28.65 8.68 -12.69
C PRO A 6 -27.47 8.62 -11.73
N HIS A 7 -27.73 8.25 -10.47
CA HIS A 7 -26.69 7.96 -9.50
C HIS A 7 -25.74 6.93 -10.12
N SER A 8 -24.53 7.32 -10.49
CA SER A 8 -23.51 6.37 -10.93
C SER A 8 -23.23 5.46 -9.74
N SER A 9 -23.68 4.20 -9.81
CA SER A 9 -23.42 3.21 -8.79
C SER A 9 -21.91 3.06 -8.62
N ILE A 10 -21.41 3.23 -7.40
CA ILE A 10 -19.99 3.06 -7.09
C ILE A 10 -19.60 1.61 -7.46
N PRO A 11 -18.52 1.39 -8.23
CA PRO A 11 -18.10 0.04 -8.61
C PRO A 11 -17.82 -0.83 -7.39
N THR A 12 -18.38 -2.03 -7.36
CA THR A 12 -18.28 -2.97 -6.22
C THR A 12 -17.83 -4.37 -6.64
N THR A 13 -17.55 -4.59 -7.91
CA THR A 13 -16.94 -5.81 -8.44
C THR A 13 -15.65 -5.48 -9.18
N TRP A 14 -14.75 -6.46 -9.34
CA TRP A 14 -13.51 -6.25 -10.09
C TRP A 14 -13.75 -5.81 -11.54
N PRO A 15 -14.64 -6.44 -12.34
CA PRO A 15 -14.85 -6.01 -13.72
C PRO A 15 -15.37 -4.56 -13.82
N THR A 16 -16.31 -4.18 -12.95
CA THR A 16 -16.85 -2.79 -12.95
C THR A 16 -15.82 -1.77 -12.48
N LEU A 17 -15.00 -2.13 -11.47
CA LEU A 17 -13.95 -1.27 -10.96
C LEU A 17 -12.82 -1.08 -11.98
N ILE A 18 -12.36 -2.15 -12.62
CA ILE A 18 -11.31 -2.10 -13.64
C ILE A 18 -11.80 -1.27 -14.84
N ALA A 19 -13.02 -1.51 -15.32
CA ALA A 19 -13.59 -0.74 -16.43
C ALA A 19 -13.69 0.76 -16.13
N ALA A 20 -14.01 1.13 -14.88
CA ALA A 20 -14.09 2.53 -14.47
C ALA A 20 -12.71 3.18 -14.29
N GLU A 21 -11.73 2.44 -13.79
CA GLU A 21 -10.50 3.04 -13.24
C GLU A 21 -9.26 2.87 -14.12
N ARG A 22 -9.25 1.91 -15.06
CA ARG A 22 -8.05 1.57 -15.85
C ARG A 22 -7.56 2.74 -16.69
N ASP A 23 -8.43 3.36 -17.48
CA ASP A 23 -8.03 4.49 -18.33
C ASP A 23 -7.69 5.75 -17.53
N ILE A 24 -8.40 5.96 -16.40
CA ILE A 24 -8.13 7.06 -15.47
C ILE A 24 -6.73 6.87 -14.87
N SER A 25 -6.42 5.66 -14.42
CA SER A 25 -5.11 5.30 -13.88
C SER A 25 -3.99 5.51 -14.88
N ALA A 26 -4.15 5.00 -16.12
CA ALA A 26 -3.15 5.18 -17.17
C ALA A 26 -2.86 6.66 -17.43
N ARG A 27 -3.90 7.52 -17.53
CA ARG A 27 -3.71 8.97 -17.72
C ARG A 27 -3.04 9.63 -16.52
N ALA A 28 -3.43 9.27 -15.30
CA ALA A 28 -2.83 9.83 -14.09
C ALA A 28 -1.34 9.47 -13.99
N VAL A 29 -0.99 8.22 -14.31
CA VAL A 29 0.40 7.77 -14.36
C VAL A 29 1.17 8.53 -15.44
N SER A 30 0.63 8.66 -16.65
CA SER A 30 1.27 9.46 -17.71
C SER A 30 1.45 10.93 -17.32
N GLY A 31 0.48 11.53 -16.64
CA GLY A 31 0.55 12.92 -16.18
C GLY A 31 1.69 13.18 -15.19
N LEU A 32 2.10 12.19 -14.40
CA LEU A 32 3.27 12.31 -13.52
C LEU A 32 4.57 12.56 -14.28
N THR A 33 4.65 12.21 -15.57
CA THR A 33 5.84 12.48 -16.39
C THR A 33 6.16 13.97 -16.45
N GLU A 34 5.12 14.80 -16.55
CA GLU A 34 5.25 16.27 -16.62
C GLU A 34 5.72 16.84 -15.28
N GLU A 35 5.39 16.18 -14.17
CA GLU A 35 5.77 16.63 -12.81
C GLU A 35 7.22 16.26 -12.44
N ILE A 36 7.86 15.28 -13.10
CA ILE A 36 9.21 14.80 -12.72
C ILE A 36 10.24 15.94 -12.69
N GLU A 37 10.21 16.83 -13.69
CA GLU A 37 11.11 17.98 -13.75
C GLU A 37 10.87 18.95 -12.59
N GLU A 38 9.61 19.14 -12.19
CA GLU A 38 9.26 19.96 -11.04
C GLU A 38 9.83 19.38 -9.74
N PHE A 39 9.74 18.05 -9.54
CA PHE A 39 10.32 17.38 -8.36
C PHE A 39 11.82 17.63 -8.24
N ALA A 40 12.55 17.63 -9.35
CA ALA A 40 13.98 17.90 -9.34
C ALA A 40 14.29 19.36 -8.97
N ALA A 41 13.45 20.29 -9.41
CA ALA A 41 13.60 21.73 -9.22
C ALA A 41 13.18 22.25 -7.84
N LEU A 42 12.40 21.51 -7.06
CA LEU A 42 11.99 21.94 -5.71
C LEU A 42 13.20 22.06 -4.77
N GLU A 43 13.42 23.27 -4.25
CA GLU A 43 14.53 23.61 -3.36
C GLU A 43 14.20 23.37 -1.88
N THR A 44 12.95 23.59 -1.49
CA THR A 44 12.49 23.47 -0.10
C THR A 44 12.22 22.01 0.28
N SER A 45 12.72 21.65 1.46
CA SER A 45 12.69 20.29 2.00
C SER A 45 11.26 19.78 2.23
N TRP A 46 10.39 20.64 2.77
CA TRP A 46 8.98 20.29 3.08
C TRP A 46 8.10 20.17 1.83
N ASP A 47 8.17 21.13 0.91
CA ASP A 47 7.31 21.13 -0.28
C ASP A 47 7.58 19.90 -1.14
N LEU A 48 8.86 19.54 -1.31
CA LEU A 48 9.26 18.32 -1.98
C LEU A 48 8.65 17.07 -1.34
N ALA A 49 8.72 16.93 -0.01
CA ALA A 49 8.23 15.75 0.67
C ALA A 49 6.70 15.62 0.57
N SER A 50 5.97 16.72 0.80
CA SER A 50 4.51 16.72 0.75
C SER A 50 3.95 16.35 -0.63
N ARG A 51 4.72 16.57 -1.70
CA ARG A 51 4.34 16.23 -3.09
C ARG A 51 4.30 14.75 -3.37
N PHE A 52 4.98 13.90 -2.59
CA PHE A 52 4.98 12.45 -2.79
C PHE A 52 3.64 11.76 -2.46
N GLY A 53 2.69 12.45 -1.82
CA GLY A 53 1.36 11.92 -1.55
C GLY A 53 0.61 11.48 -2.81
N GLY A 54 0.60 12.32 -3.85
CA GLY A 54 -0.04 12.01 -5.13
C GLY A 54 0.61 10.81 -5.85
N PRO A 55 1.92 10.88 -6.17
CA PRO A 55 2.65 9.78 -6.81
C PRO A 55 2.52 8.45 -6.08
N ALA A 56 2.62 8.43 -4.74
CA ALA A 56 2.49 7.20 -3.96
C ALA A 56 1.15 6.47 -4.22
N LEU A 57 0.04 7.23 -4.25
CA LEU A 57 -1.30 6.69 -4.49
C LEU A 57 -1.53 6.34 -5.96
N ILE A 58 -1.12 7.22 -6.89
CA ILE A 58 -1.26 7.02 -8.33
C ILE A 58 -0.48 5.78 -8.78
N LEU A 59 0.78 5.64 -8.36
CA LEU A 59 1.63 4.53 -8.76
C LEU A 59 1.20 3.21 -8.10
N SER A 60 0.71 3.23 -6.86
CA SER A 60 0.14 2.02 -6.24
C SER A 60 -1.01 1.45 -7.07
N LYS A 61 -1.93 2.33 -7.50
CA LYS A 61 -3.03 1.97 -8.41
C LYS A 61 -2.51 1.54 -9.78
N GLY A 62 -1.52 2.26 -10.31
CA GLY A 62 -0.85 1.95 -11.56
C GLY A 62 -0.29 0.53 -11.60
N VAL A 63 0.45 0.14 -10.56
CA VAL A 63 1.01 -1.22 -10.42
C VAL A 63 -0.09 -2.27 -10.41
N ILE A 64 -1.16 -2.07 -9.66
CA ILE A 64 -2.25 -3.06 -9.55
C ILE A 64 -3.01 -3.21 -10.87
N LEU A 65 -3.28 -2.12 -11.58
CA LEU A 65 -4.11 -2.15 -12.79
C LEU A 65 -3.33 -2.41 -14.09
N HIS A 66 -2.02 -2.12 -14.12
CA HIS A 66 -1.20 -2.19 -15.35
C HIS A 66 0.12 -2.97 -15.18
N GLY A 67 0.43 -3.45 -13.98
CA GLY A 67 1.68 -4.16 -13.68
C GLY A 67 2.83 -3.24 -13.30
N ALA A 68 3.88 -3.82 -12.70
CA ALA A 68 5.05 -3.11 -12.25
C ALA A 68 5.81 -2.47 -13.41
N ALA A 69 5.95 -3.20 -14.53
CA ALA A 69 6.67 -2.73 -15.71
C ALA A 69 6.12 -1.40 -16.27
N PHE A 70 4.81 -1.18 -16.17
CA PHE A 70 4.17 0.07 -16.61
C PHE A 70 4.61 1.29 -15.79
N CYS A 71 4.85 1.12 -14.48
CA CYS A 71 5.20 2.21 -13.57
C CYS A 71 6.71 2.46 -13.47
N ARG A 72 7.56 1.50 -13.86
CA ARG A 72 9.02 1.60 -13.75
C ARG A 72 9.63 2.86 -14.39
N PRO A 73 9.24 3.27 -15.62
CA PRO A 73 9.84 4.46 -16.26
C PRO A 73 9.66 5.77 -15.47
N LEU A 74 8.66 5.85 -14.60
CA LEU A 74 8.40 7.03 -13.77
C LEU A 74 9.06 6.95 -12.40
N LEU A 75 9.17 5.73 -11.85
CA LEU A 75 9.78 5.53 -10.54
C LEU A 75 11.27 5.87 -10.55
N GLU A 76 12.01 5.39 -11.55
CA GLU A 76 13.46 5.59 -11.65
C GLU A 76 13.90 7.07 -11.51
N PRO A 77 13.36 8.02 -12.29
CA PRO A 77 13.74 9.43 -12.16
C PRO A 77 13.23 10.10 -10.86
N LEU A 78 12.24 9.52 -10.18
CA LEU A 78 11.74 10.05 -8.89
C LEU A 78 12.58 9.62 -7.68
N LEU A 79 13.39 8.54 -7.79
CA LEU A 79 14.17 8.02 -6.66
C LEU A 79 15.14 9.02 -6.03
N PRO A 80 15.88 9.87 -6.78
CA PRO A 80 16.74 10.88 -6.18
C PRO A 80 15.96 11.92 -5.37
N SER A 81 14.82 12.38 -5.90
CA SER A 81 13.92 13.32 -5.23
C SER A 81 13.26 12.70 -4.01
N PHE A 82 12.93 11.40 -4.07
CA PHE A 82 12.42 10.64 -2.94
C PHE A 82 13.44 10.57 -1.79
N ALA A 83 14.71 10.29 -2.10
CA ALA A 83 15.75 10.25 -1.07
C ALA A 83 15.94 11.62 -0.39
N ARG A 84 15.88 12.71 -1.15
CA ARG A 84 15.89 14.08 -0.61
C ARG A 84 14.67 14.37 0.27
N ALA A 85 13.48 13.97 -0.18
CA ALA A 85 12.23 14.09 0.57
C ALA A 85 12.28 13.35 1.92
N VAL A 86 12.84 12.15 1.93
CA VAL A 86 13.01 11.38 3.17
C VAL A 86 13.95 12.10 4.14
N GLN A 87 15.12 12.57 3.66
CA GLN A 87 16.07 13.31 4.50
C GLN A 87 15.46 14.58 5.08
N ALA A 88 14.69 15.32 4.28
CA ALA A 88 13.95 16.50 4.68
C ALA A 88 12.98 16.24 5.83
N MET A 89 12.37 15.06 5.86
CA MET A 89 11.32 14.70 6.81
C MET A 89 11.85 14.13 8.12
N GLU A 90 13.14 13.80 8.25
CA GLU A 90 13.69 13.21 9.47
C GLU A 90 13.48 14.09 10.71
N SER A 91 13.62 15.42 10.58
CA SER A 91 13.38 16.36 11.69
C SER A 91 11.91 16.60 12.00
N GLU A 92 11.03 16.38 11.01
CA GLU A 92 9.59 16.65 11.11
C GLU A 92 8.75 15.41 11.47
N LEU A 93 9.39 14.25 11.63
CA LEU A 93 8.69 12.98 11.90
C LEU A 93 7.88 13.02 13.20
N ALA A 94 8.25 13.86 14.18
CA ALA A 94 7.52 14.03 15.44
C ALA A 94 6.25 14.88 15.30
N THR A 95 6.19 15.74 14.28
CA THR A 95 5.17 16.76 14.10
C THR A 95 4.22 16.43 12.96
N ASP A 96 4.62 15.67 11.95
CA ASP A 96 3.75 15.22 10.85
C ASP A 96 3.60 13.71 10.81
N THR A 97 2.39 13.26 10.47
CA THR A 97 2.09 11.85 10.25
C THR A 97 1.71 11.53 8.81
N SER A 98 1.27 12.52 8.04
CA SER A 98 0.71 12.28 6.70
C SER A 98 1.80 12.04 5.67
N THR A 99 2.77 12.94 5.59
CA THR A 99 3.87 12.88 4.62
C THR A 99 4.74 11.63 4.82
N PRO A 100 5.16 11.29 6.06
CA PRO A 100 5.92 10.06 6.30
C PRO A 100 5.17 8.78 5.88
N THR A 101 3.85 8.75 6.08
CA THR A 101 3.01 7.62 5.65
C THR A 101 3.06 7.44 4.13
N TYR A 102 2.93 8.53 3.36
CA TYR A 102 3.01 8.45 1.90
C TYR A 102 4.39 8.12 1.38
N LEU A 103 5.46 8.57 2.04
CA LEU A 103 6.83 8.18 1.70
C LEU A 103 7.08 6.67 1.93
N ILE A 104 6.52 6.09 3.00
CA ILE A 104 6.54 4.63 3.21
C ILE A 104 5.75 3.91 2.11
N ILE A 105 4.58 4.41 1.73
CA ILE A 105 3.80 3.84 0.62
C ILE A 105 4.58 3.90 -0.69
N PHE A 106 5.23 5.01 -0.99
CA PHE A 106 6.07 5.16 -2.18
C PHE A 106 7.24 4.17 -2.18
N ALA A 107 7.94 4.02 -1.05
CA ALA A 107 8.99 3.01 -0.88
C ALA A 107 8.48 1.60 -1.19
N ASN A 108 7.30 1.24 -0.69
CA ASN A 108 6.67 -0.04 -0.97
C ASN A 108 6.40 -0.23 -2.47
N VAL A 109 5.90 0.80 -3.17
CA VAL A 109 5.70 0.75 -4.62
C VAL A 109 7.04 0.53 -5.35
N ALA A 110 8.08 1.28 -5.00
CA ALA A 110 9.40 1.16 -5.60
C ALA A 110 9.96 -0.26 -5.43
N HIS A 111 9.86 -0.83 -4.23
CA HIS A 111 10.26 -2.21 -3.95
C HIS A 111 9.47 -3.23 -4.79
N CYS A 112 8.14 -3.12 -4.81
CA CYS A 112 7.27 -4.00 -5.62
C CYS A 112 7.48 -3.85 -7.13
N CYS A 113 8.14 -2.76 -7.57
CA CYS A 113 8.56 -2.53 -8.93
C CYS A 113 10.00 -2.95 -9.21
N GLY A 114 10.73 -3.47 -8.23
CA GLY A 114 12.10 -3.97 -8.37
C GLY A 114 13.20 -2.93 -8.24
N PHE A 115 12.90 -1.76 -7.67
CA PHE A 115 13.93 -0.79 -7.33
C PHE A 115 14.52 -1.05 -5.95
N ALA A 116 15.85 -1.04 -5.89
CA ALA A 116 16.55 -0.84 -4.64
C ALA A 116 16.49 0.64 -4.27
N LEU A 117 16.11 0.94 -3.03
CA LEU A 117 16.14 2.30 -2.53
C LEU A 117 17.59 2.76 -2.34
N PRO A 118 17.89 4.07 -2.51
CA PRO A 118 19.19 4.62 -2.18
C PRO A 118 19.63 4.28 -0.74
N SER A 119 20.91 4.03 -0.53
CA SER A 119 21.43 3.46 0.72
C SER A 119 21.13 4.31 1.97
N ASN A 120 21.09 5.63 1.82
CA ASN A 120 20.70 6.58 2.86
C ASN A 120 19.24 6.45 3.32
N VAL A 121 18.39 5.79 2.53
CA VAL A 121 16.96 5.60 2.81
C VAL A 121 16.51 4.13 2.72
N ALA A 122 17.44 3.19 2.54
CA ALA A 122 17.13 1.76 2.40
C ALA A 122 16.44 1.14 3.64
N SER A 123 16.65 1.72 4.83
CA SER A 123 16.04 1.29 6.09
C SER A 123 14.90 2.21 6.55
N LEU A 124 14.32 3.00 5.63
CA LEU A 124 13.28 3.99 5.93
C LEU A 124 12.16 3.40 6.80
N GLU A 125 11.59 2.28 6.36
CA GLU A 125 10.43 1.67 6.97
C GLU A 125 10.73 1.24 8.42
N GLN A 126 11.88 0.58 8.64
CA GLN A 126 12.33 0.13 9.96
C GLN A 126 12.58 1.29 10.93
N ARG A 127 13.05 2.43 10.42
CA ARG A 127 13.34 3.61 11.24
C ARG A 127 12.08 4.39 11.59
N TRP A 128 11.17 4.57 10.63
CA TRP A 128 10.03 5.49 10.78
C TRP A 128 8.78 4.85 11.36
N LEU A 129 8.53 3.56 11.11
CA LEU A 129 7.33 2.90 11.61
C LEU A 129 7.21 2.95 13.14
N PRO A 130 8.25 2.66 13.95
CA PRO A 130 8.18 2.79 15.40
C PRO A 130 7.85 4.23 15.86
N ALA A 131 8.40 5.24 15.19
CA ALA A 131 8.12 6.64 15.51
C ALA A 131 6.66 7.01 15.19
N LEU A 132 6.14 6.61 14.03
CA LEU A 132 4.75 6.87 13.65
C LEU A 132 3.74 6.15 14.56
N VAL A 133 4.08 4.95 15.05
CA VAL A 133 3.27 4.23 16.05
C VAL A 133 3.13 5.03 17.36
N SER A 134 4.18 5.76 17.76
CA SER A 134 4.11 6.63 18.94
C SER A 134 3.10 7.78 18.77
N LEU A 135 2.86 8.19 17.53
CA LEU A 135 1.92 9.26 17.14
C LEU A 135 0.51 8.73 16.80
N ARG A 136 0.20 7.46 17.05
CA ARG A 136 -1.04 6.80 16.60
C ARG A 136 -2.34 7.51 16.93
N THR A 137 -2.39 8.27 18.02
CA THR A 137 -3.58 9.03 18.44
C THR A 137 -3.91 10.18 17.49
N ARG A 138 -2.95 10.58 16.65
CA ARG A 138 -3.08 11.62 15.61
C ARG A 138 -3.40 11.04 14.23
N LEU A 139 -3.30 9.72 14.07
CA LEU A 139 -3.63 9.03 12.83
C LEU A 139 -5.13 8.77 12.78
N ASP A 140 -5.75 9.02 11.62
CA ASP A 140 -7.06 8.48 11.32
C ASP A 140 -7.01 6.95 11.13
N GLU A 141 -8.17 6.31 11.09
CA GLU A 141 -8.24 4.85 10.97
C GLU A 141 -7.59 4.34 9.69
N PHE A 142 -7.77 5.04 8.58
CA PHE A 142 -7.22 4.67 7.28
C PHE A 142 -5.70 4.58 7.33
N LYS A 143 -5.04 5.64 7.83
CA LYS A 143 -3.58 5.67 8.00
C LYS A 143 -3.08 4.61 8.98
N ARG A 144 -3.83 4.32 10.06
CA ARG A 144 -3.47 3.26 11.01
C ARG A 144 -3.47 1.89 10.34
N GLN A 145 -4.43 1.61 9.46
CA GLN A 145 -4.49 0.36 8.70
C GLN A 145 -3.33 0.26 7.69
N SER A 146 -3.05 1.32 6.93
CA SER A 146 -1.93 1.35 5.98
C SER A 146 -0.57 1.14 6.66
N LEU A 147 -0.32 1.85 7.77
CA LEU A 147 0.92 1.67 8.53
C LEU A 147 1.01 0.31 9.21
N ALA A 148 -0.12 -0.29 9.60
CA ALA A 148 -0.11 -1.64 10.15
C ALA A 148 0.25 -2.67 9.07
N LEU A 149 -0.32 -2.55 7.86
CA LEU A 149 0.09 -3.38 6.72
C LEU A 149 1.55 -3.17 6.35
N ALA A 150 2.05 -1.93 6.36
CA ALA A 150 3.48 -1.65 6.17
C ALA A 150 4.36 -2.30 7.24
N ALA A 151 3.95 -2.25 8.52
CA ALA A 151 4.65 -2.92 9.60
C ALA A 151 4.71 -4.45 9.39
N VAL A 152 3.62 -5.09 8.93
CA VAL A 152 3.67 -6.52 8.63
C VAL A 152 4.57 -6.82 7.43
N ALA A 153 4.44 -6.05 6.34
CA ALA A 153 5.21 -6.22 5.11
C ALA A 153 6.73 -6.03 5.28
N THR A 154 7.14 -5.39 6.37
CA THR A 154 8.53 -5.06 6.69
C THR A 154 9.10 -5.87 7.86
N GLY A 155 8.35 -6.89 8.32
CA GLY A 155 8.80 -7.80 9.37
C GLY A 155 8.72 -7.22 10.78
N MET A 156 7.85 -6.24 11.02
CA MET A 156 7.61 -5.64 12.34
C MET A 156 6.17 -5.89 12.84
N PRO A 157 5.71 -7.16 12.91
CA PRO A 157 4.32 -7.48 13.26
C PRO A 157 3.93 -7.03 14.67
N ASP A 158 4.89 -6.85 15.58
CA ASP A 158 4.65 -6.40 16.96
C ASP A 158 4.11 -4.97 17.06
N LEU A 159 4.25 -4.15 16.01
CA LEU A 159 3.69 -2.80 15.97
C LEU A 159 2.17 -2.79 15.72
N VAL A 160 1.64 -3.86 15.11
CA VAL A 160 0.25 -3.93 14.64
C VAL A 160 -0.79 -3.78 15.75
N PRO A 161 -0.68 -4.46 16.91
CA PRO A 161 -1.71 -4.33 17.95
C PRO A 161 -1.82 -2.91 18.50
N THR A 162 -0.72 -2.15 18.46
CA THR A 162 -0.70 -0.75 18.86
C THR A 162 -1.37 0.14 17.81
N LEU A 163 -1.19 -0.13 16.51
CA LEU A 163 -1.75 0.68 15.42
C LEU A 163 -3.25 0.51 15.23
N ILE A 164 -3.74 -0.72 15.15
CA ILE A 164 -5.16 -1.00 14.83
C ILE A 164 -5.99 -1.41 16.06
N GLY A 165 -5.38 -1.48 17.25
CA GLY A 165 -6.06 -1.88 18.47
C GLY A 165 -6.36 -3.39 18.54
N GLY A 166 -7.26 -3.78 19.43
CA GLY A 166 -7.68 -5.18 19.60
C GLY A 166 -6.79 -6.04 20.51
N GLY A 167 -5.87 -5.43 21.27
CA GLY A 167 -5.13 -6.09 22.35
C GLY A 167 -3.80 -6.67 21.88
N VAL A 168 -3.65 -8.00 21.94
CA VAL A 168 -2.43 -8.74 21.55
C VAL A 168 -2.63 -9.44 20.20
N LEU A 169 -1.54 -9.92 19.57
CA LEU A 169 -1.64 -10.80 18.40
C LEU A 169 -2.43 -12.08 18.72
N LEU A 170 -2.93 -12.77 17.69
CA LEU A 170 -3.75 -13.96 17.89
C LEU A 170 -2.92 -15.09 18.50
N LYS A 171 -3.45 -15.74 19.53
CA LYS A 171 -2.79 -16.91 20.14
C LYS A 171 -2.69 -18.08 19.17
N THR A 172 -3.72 -18.25 18.35
CA THR A 172 -3.83 -19.32 17.35
C THR A 172 -4.12 -18.74 15.98
N LEU A 173 -3.47 -19.29 14.97
CA LEU A 173 -3.77 -19.04 13.56
C LEU A 173 -4.62 -20.21 13.08
N ARG A 174 -5.81 -19.91 12.55
CA ARG A 174 -6.72 -20.93 12.02
C ARG A 174 -6.56 -20.99 10.50
N ALA A 175 -6.11 -22.12 9.98
CA ALA A 175 -5.99 -22.32 8.54
C ALA A 175 -7.35 -22.10 7.86
N GLY A 176 -7.34 -21.38 6.74
CA GLY A 176 -8.54 -21.11 5.94
C GLY A 176 -9.50 -20.07 6.51
N GLU A 177 -9.08 -19.30 7.52
CA GLU A 177 -9.89 -18.22 8.08
C GLU A 177 -10.16 -17.12 7.04
N VAL A 178 -11.38 -16.57 7.04
CA VAL A 178 -11.79 -15.48 6.14
C VAL A 178 -12.32 -14.31 6.97
N PHE A 179 -12.07 -13.10 6.50
CA PHE A 179 -12.37 -11.87 7.25
C PHE A 179 -13.41 -10.99 6.58
N GLU A 180 -13.80 -11.29 5.33
CA GLU A 180 -14.76 -10.50 4.55
C GLU A 180 -14.47 -8.99 4.65
N PHE A 181 -15.33 -8.22 5.32
CA PHE A 181 -15.22 -6.78 5.51
C PHE A 181 -14.27 -6.34 6.64
N ASN A 182 -13.85 -7.24 7.53
CA ASN A 182 -13.02 -6.94 8.69
C ASN A 182 -11.52 -6.81 8.34
N ALA A 183 -11.11 -5.65 7.81
CA ALA A 183 -9.72 -5.36 7.47
C ALA A 183 -8.77 -5.48 8.69
N GLN A 184 -9.18 -4.97 9.86
CA GLN A 184 -8.37 -5.05 11.08
C GLN A 184 -8.09 -6.51 11.50
N GLY A 185 -9.10 -7.38 11.41
CA GLY A 185 -8.97 -8.81 11.67
C GLY A 185 -7.95 -9.48 10.73
N PHE A 186 -8.06 -9.19 9.42
CA PHE A 186 -7.12 -9.67 8.41
C PHE A 186 -5.68 -9.20 8.69
N ILE A 187 -5.48 -7.92 9.01
CA ILE A 187 -4.14 -7.39 9.32
C ILE A 187 -3.53 -8.08 10.55
N ARG A 188 -4.32 -8.30 11.63
CA ARG A 188 -3.85 -9.04 12.82
C ARG A 188 -3.53 -10.49 12.51
N TYR A 189 -4.29 -11.11 11.60
CA TYR A 189 -4.04 -12.46 11.13
C TYR A 189 -2.69 -12.56 10.40
N LEU A 190 -2.43 -11.64 9.45
CA LEU A 190 -1.14 -11.56 8.77
C LEU A 190 0.02 -11.27 9.73
N ALA A 191 -0.17 -10.33 10.67
CA ALA A 191 0.83 -10.03 11.69
C ALA A 191 1.16 -11.25 12.54
N THR A 192 0.14 -12.03 12.93
CA THR A 192 0.33 -13.29 13.66
C THR A 192 1.09 -14.30 12.81
N ALA A 193 0.79 -14.40 11.52
CA ALA A 193 1.46 -15.31 10.59
C ALA A 193 2.96 -14.98 10.49
N VAL A 194 3.30 -13.71 10.23
CA VAL A 194 4.68 -13.24 10.14
C VAL A 194 5.41 -13.41 11.47
N ASN A 195 4.78 -13.10 12.60
CA ASN A 195 5.41 -13.25 13.93
C ASN A 195 5.77 -14.71 14.27
N ARG A 196 5.05 -15.68 13.71
CA ARG A 196 5.36 -17.10 13.89
C ARG A 196 6.54 -17.58 13.05
N GLY A 197 6.93 -16.83 12.02
CA GLY A 197 8.04 -17.13 11.11
C GLY A 197 7.80 -18.30 10.14
N THR A 198 7.13 -19.37 10.56
CA THR A 198 6.82 -20.53 9.72
C THR A 198 5.33 -20.81 9.71
N VAL A 199 4.67 -20.48 8.60
CA VAL A 199 3.27 -20.80 8.31
C VAL A 199 3.19 -21.35 6.90
N ALA A 200 2.39 -22.39 6.67
CA ALA A 200 2.21 -22.91 5.33
C ALA A 200 1.44 -21.87 4.48
N PRO A 201 1.91 -21.52 3.26
CA PRO A 201 1.18 -20.62 2.36
C PRO A 201 -0.31 -20.94 2.18
N ALA A 202 -0.64 -22.23 2.09
CA ALA A 202 -2.01 -22.72 1.94
C ALA A 202 -2.92 -22.36 3.12
N ASP A 203 -2.38 -22.11 4.32
CA ASP A 203 -3.16 -21.70 5.49
C ASP A 203 -3.60 -20.23 5.39
N ILE A 204 -2.86 -19.41 4.64
CA ILE A 204 -3.08 -17.97 4.48
C ILE A 204 -3.85 -17.64 3.20
N GLU A 205 -3.70 -18.47 2.17
CA GLU A 205 -4.30 -18.25 0.84
C GLU A 205 -5.81 -17.96 0.88
N PRO A 206 -6.66 -18.68 1.65
CA PRO A 206 -8.09 -18.36 1.68
C PRO A 206 -8.39 -16.97 2.26
N ALA A 207 -7.65 -16.54 3.29
CA ALA A 207 -7.78 -15.20 3.87
C ALA A 207 -7.39 -14.13 2.84
N TRP A 208 -6.28 -14.37 2.13
CA TRP A 208 -5.78 -13.48 1.08
C TRP A 208 -6.78 -13.34 -0.07
N LEU A 209 -7.25 -14.45 -0.65
CA LEU A 209 -8.21 -14.41 -1.75
C LEU A 209 -9.55 -13.78 -1.33
N SER A 210 -10.02 -14.06 -0.11
CA SER A 210 -11.20 -13.38 0.45
C SER A 210 -11.01 -11.87 0.55
N PHE A 211 -9.84 -11.41 1.02
CA PHE A 211 -9.51 -9.99 1.10
C PHE A 211 -9.46 -9.32 -0.28
N VAL A 212 -8.82 -9.95 -1.27
CA VAL A 212 -8.76 -9.45 -2.65
C VAL A 212 -10.15 -9.38 -3.29
N ASN A 213 -10.97 -10.41 -3.12
CA ASN A 213 -12.34 -10.44 -3.66
C ASN A 213 -13.23 -9.35 -3.04
N ALA A 214 -13.07 -9.07 -1.74
CA ALA A 214 -13.82 -8.02 -1.06
C ALA A 214 -13.28 -6.60 -1.31
N PHE A 215 -12.10 -6.46 -1.94
CA PHE A 215 -11.42 -5.17 -2.09
C PHE A 215 -12.25 -4.10 -2.81
N PRO A 216 -12.95 -4.37 -3.95
CA PRO A 216 -13.77 -3.35 -4.61
C PRO A 216 -14.81 -2.71 -3.69
N HIS A 217 -15.47 -3.51 -2.83
CA HIS A 217 -16.40 -2.97 -1.84
C HIS A 217 -15.71 -2.15 -0.76
N LYS A 218 -14.52 -2.57 -0.29
CA LYS A 218 -13.75 -1.85 0.73
C LYS A 218 -13.25 -0.50 0.22
N LEU A 219 -12.83 -0.46 -1.05
CA LEU A 219 -12.44 0.75 -1.76
C LEU A 219 -13.64 1.69 -1.93
N ALA A 220 -14.79 1.17 -2.37
CA ALA A 220 -16.04 1.92 -2.49
C ALA A 220 -16.50 2.53 -1.14
N ALA A 221 -16.26 1.82 -0.04
CA ALA A 221 -16.56 2.28 1.32
C ALA A 221 -15.50 3.25 1.89
N GLY A 222 -14.41 3.53 1.18
CA GLY A 222 -13.31 4.37 1.66
C GLY A 222 -12.55 3.78 2.85
N THR A 223 -12.64 2.47 3.06
CA THR A 223 -11.98 1.78 4.18
C THR A 223 -10.56 1.36 3.86
N LEU A 224 -10.25 1.12 2.58
CA LEU A 224 -8.92 0.79 2.08
C LEU A 224 -8.64 1.53 0.77
N GLY A 225 -7.37 1.76 0.49
CA GLY A 225 -6.86 2.28 -0.78
C GLY A 225 -6.09 1.23 -1.58
N TRP A 226 -5.75 1.57 -2.82
CA TRP A 226 -4.94 0.73 -3.71
C TRP A 226 -3.60 0.33 -3.08
N HIS A 227 -2.94 1.25 -2.37
CA HIS A 227 -1.69 0.95 -1.67
C HIS A 227 -1.83 -0.13 -0.59
N ASP A 228 -2.98 -0.22 0.08
CA ASP A 228 -3.22 -1.24 1.10
C ASP A 228 -3.26 -2.64 0.48
N LEU A 229 -3.86 -2.78 -0.71
CA LEU A 229 -3.85 -4.04 -1.45
C LEU A 229 -2.42 -4.45 -1.85
N LEU A 230 -1.59 -3.49 -2.26
CA LEU A 230 -0.20 -3.76 -2.62
C LEU A 230 0.65 -4.14 -1.39
N LEU A 231 0.46 -3.47 -0.25
CA LEU A 231 1.13 -3.80 1.02
C LEU A 231 0.72 -5.18 1.54
N ALA A 232 -0.57 -5.52 1.46
CA ALA A 232 -1.07 -6.86 1.76
C ALA A 232 -0.46 -7.91 0.81
N GLY A 233 -0.36 -7.59 -0.48
CA GLY A 233 0.33 -8.41 -1.48
C GLY A 233 1.80 -8.67 -1.13
N ARG A 234 2.56 -7.64 -0.76
CA ARG A 234 3.96 -7.78 -0.31
C ARG A 234 4.09 -8.65 0.93
N THR A 235 3.15 -8.55 1.86
CA THR A 235 3.11 -9.41 3.03
C THR A 235 2.89 -10.87 2.65
N VAL A 236 1.81 -11.17 1.91
CA VAL A 236 1.44 -12.55 1.60
C VAL A 236 2.42 -13.18 0.62
N LEU A 237 2.67 -12.53 -0.52
CA LEU A 237 3.49 -13.08 -1.59
C LEU A 237 4.98 -12.97 -1.27
N GLY A 238 5.43 -11.81 -0.78
CA GLY A 238 6.85 -11.59 -0.46
C GLY A 238 7.26 -12.23 0.86
N THR A 239 6.63 -11.84 1.96
CA THR A 239 7.08 -12.24 3.31
C THR A 239 6.70 -13.69 3.67
N ILE A 240 5.46 -14.10 3.40
CA ILE A 240 4.96 -15.42 3.81
C ILE A 240 5.29 -16.49 2.78
N GLN A 241 5.09 -16.22 1.49
CA GLN A 241 5.37 -17.19 0.42
C GLN A 241 6.83 -17.18 -0.06
N GLY A 242 7.62 -16.17 0.33
CA GLY A 242 9.02 -16.07 -0.03
C GLY A 242 9.27 -15.72 -1.50
N GLN A 243 8.29 -15.12 -2.20
CA GLN A 243 8.52 -14.61 -3.55
C GLN A 243 9.47 -13.41 -3.50
N PRO A 244 10.29 -13.18 -4.54
CA PRO A 244 11.07 -11.96 -4.66
C PRO A 244 10.17 -10.72 -4.57
N ILE A 245 10.59 -9.71 -3.80
CA ILE A 245 9.76 -8.51 -3.56
C ILE A 245 9.51 -7.78 -4.88
N GLU A 246 10.49 -7.77 -5.78
CA GLU A 246 10.43 -7.18 -7.11
C GLU A 246 9.39 -7.81 -8.05
N SER A 247 8.91 -9.03 -7.75
CA SER A 247 7.86 -9.70 -8.53
C SER A 247 6.46 -9.53 -7.93
N VAL A 248 6.34 -9.01 -6.71
CA VAL A 248 5.06 -8.86 -6.01
C VAL A 248 4.08 -7.99 -6.80
N GLY A 249 4.55 -6.87 -7.37
CA GLY A 249 3.68 -5.96 -8.12
C GLY A 249 2.99 -6.65 -9.30
N ASP A 250 3.77 -7.40 -10.09
CA ASP A 250 3.26 -8.16 -11.24
C ASP A 250 2.37 -9.33 -10.81
N ALA A 251 2.67 -9.98 -9.68
CA ALA A 251 1.85 -11.06 -9.14
C ALA A 251 0.47 -10.57 -8.65
N VAL A 252 0.42 -9.43 -7.96
CA VAL A 252 -0.85 -8.80 -7.55
C VAL A 252 -1.64 -8.34 -8.77
N HIS A 253 -0.99 -7.70 -9.74
CA HIS A 253 -1.62 -7.31 -11.00
C HIS A 253 -2.23 -8.51 -11.74
N THR A 254 -1.46 -9.61 -11.85
CA THR A 254 -1.92 -10.84 -12.48
C THR A 254 -3.16 -11.39 -11.79
N LEU A 255 -3.15 -11.48 -10.46
CA LEU A 255 -4.29 -11.93 -9.68
C LEU A 255 -5.53 -11.06 -9.95
N VAL A 256 -5.40 -9.75 -9.87
CA VAL A 256 -6.51 -8.82 -10.14
C VAL A 256 -7.04 -8.95 -11.57
N SER A 257 -6.15 -9.14 -12.54
CA SER A 257 -6.54 -9.31 -13.94
C SER A 257 -7.32 -10.60 -14.19
N THR A 258 -7.06 -11.68 -13.44
CA THR A 258 -7.88 -12.90 -13.54
C THR A 258 -9.32 -12.69 -13.04
N LEU A 259 -9.53 -11.74 -12.13
CA LEU A 259 -10.84 -11.39 -11.57
C LEU A 259 -11.64 -10.41 -12.44
N ASP A 260 -11.08 -9.98 -13.57
CA ASP A 260 -11.75 -9.16 -14.60
C ASP A 260 -12.71 -10.01 -15.48
N THR A 261 -12.72 -11.34 -15.29
CA THR A 261 -13.57 -12.25 -16.05
C THR A 261 -14.96 -12.34 -15.39
N PRO A 262 -16.07 -12.12 -16.13
CA PRO A 262 -17.44 -12.23 -15.61
C PRO A 262 -17.87 -13.65 -15.28
#